data_AF-A0A074KWL3-F1
#
_entry.id   AF-A0A074KWL3-F1
#
_cell.length_a   1.000
_cell.length_b   1.000
_cell.length_c   1.000
_cell.angle_alpha   90.00
_cell.angle_beta   90.00
_cell.angle_gamma   90.00
#
_symmetry.space_group_name_H-M   'P 1'
#
loop_
_entity.id
_entity.type
_entity.pdbx_description
1 polymer ?
#
loop_
_entity_poly.entity_id
_entity_poly.type
_entity_poly.pdbx_seq_one_letter_code
_entity_poly.pdbx_strand_id
1 'polypeptide(L)'
;MTLKQHYQIEIYKLRRPDFYLYAFLVIAAFLLLPIVQKSFTRVDVKMLELIESAGRLGSIFLVYGLMVALPREFYNNVNRKRILNGYSRQDLFISQMVTVSLYIGFIILIILVVIPVHWLFGSLSFGEYAEGVAFYKVIGSFLALVCYGILGSFLGVITGKPHWAILIYWGWGLVELAGRFMDMYNMSQGRAEIYKYFMPLNMFSQVQAYQLQEVGLLAALVLFLALFQGLSLFKFLKADF
;
A
#
# COMPACT_ATOMS: atom_id res chain seq x y z
N MET A 1 -17.43 18.39 -10.46
CA MET A 1 -17.87 17.05 -10.93
C MET A 1 -18.38 16.24 -9.74
N THR A 2 -19.27 15.25 -9.88
CA THR A 2 -19.76 14.47 -8.71
C THR A 2 -18.85 13.28 -8.39
N LEU A 3 -18.80 12.83 -7.14
CA LEU A 3 -18.00 11.67 -6.72
C LEU A 3 -18.36 10.39 -7.52
N LYS A 4 -19.65 10.21 -7.84
CA LYS A 4 -20.13 9.10 -8.67
C LYS A 4 -19.50 9.12 -10.07
N GLN A 5 -19.38 10.31 -10.68
CA GLN A 5 -18.75 10.46 -11.99
C GLN A 5 -17.25 10.14 -11.92
N HIS A 6 -16.56 10.57 -10.86
CA HIS A 6 -15.15 10.19 -10.65
C HIS A 6 -14.99 8.68 -10.59
N TYR A 7 -15.83 8.01 -9.79
CA TYR A 7 -15.79 6.56 -9.62
C TYR A 7 -16.01 5.81 -10.95
N GLN A 8 -17.00 6.23 -11.74
CA GLN A 8 -17.28 5.63 -13.05
C GLN A 8 -16.09 5.74 -14.02
N ILE A 9 -15.42 6.90 -14.04
CA ILE A 9 -14.26 7.13 -14.90
C ILE A 9 -13.08 6.29 -14.45
N GLU A 10 -12.78 6.27 -13.15
CA GLU A 10 -11.65 5.49 -12.63
C GLU A 10 -11.86 3.98 -12.80
N ILE A 11 -13.09 3.47 -12.59
CA ILE A 11 -13.42 2.07 -12.89
C ILE A 11 -13.18 1.73 -14.36
N TYR A 12 -13.56 2.62 -15.28
CA TYR A 12 -13.33 2.38 -16.71
C TYR A 12 -11.84 2.17 -17.02
N LYS A 13 -10.94 2.85 -16.29
CA LYS A 13 -9.48 2.66 -16.45
C LYS A 13 -9.00 1.29 -15.97
N LEU A 14 -9.72 0.61 -15.08
CA LEU A 14 -9.39 -0.75 -14.66
C LEU A 14 -9.59 -1.76 -15.80
N ARG A 15 -10.25 -1.39 -16.91
CA ARG A 15 -10.36 -2.24 -18.11
C ARG A 15 -9.13 -2.19 -19.02
N ARG A 16 -8.07 -1.47 -18.64
CA ARG A 16 -6.85 -1.37 -19.45
C ARG A 16 -5.98 -2.64 -19.31
N PRO A 17 -5.21 -3.03 -20.35
CA PRO A 17 -4.36 -4.22 -20.32
C PRO A 17 -3.36 -4.29 -19.16
N ASP A 18 -2.81 -3.15 -18.75
CA ASP A 18 -1.88 -3.05 -17.62
C ASP A 18 -2.52 -3.41 -16.29
N PHE A 19 -3.79 -3.05 -16.09
CA PHE A 19 -4.50 -3.46 -14.89
C PHE A 19 -4.77 -4.97 -14.89
N TYR A 20 -5.06 -5.58 -16.05
CA TYR A 20 -5.21 -7.04 -16.14
C TYR A 20 -3.91 -7.77 -15.82
N LEU A 21 -2.78 -7.28 -16.32
CA LEU A 21 -1.47 -7.84 -15.96
C LEU A 21 -1.19 -7.69 -14.47
N TYR A 22 -1.44 -6.51 -13.90
CA TYR A 22 -1.34 -6.27 -12.46
C TYR A 22 -2.23 -7.23 -11.66
N ALA A 23 -3.50 -7.34 -12.02
CA ALA A 23 -4.47 -8.21 -11.35
C ALA A 23 -4.06 -9.67 -11.44
N PHE A 24 -3.60 -10.13 -12.60
CA PHE A 24 -3.07 -11.47 -12.79
C PHE A 24 -1.86 -11.74 -11.87
N LEU A 25 -0.89 -10.83 -11.82
CA LEU A 25 0.30 -10.96 -10.97
C LEU A 25 -0.07 -10.99 -9.48
N VAL A 26 -1.00 -10.14 -9.05
CA VAL A 26 -1.54 -10.14 -7.69
C VAL A 26 -2.19 -11.49 -7.40
N ILE A 27 -3.16 -11.92 -8.20
CA ILE A 27 -3.88 -13.18 -7.97
C ILE A 27 -2.91 -14.36 -7.94
N ALA A 28 -1.99 -14.45 -8.91
CA ALA A 28 -1.00 -15.50 -8.98
C ALA A 28 -0.11 -15.52 -7.73
N ALA A 29 0.39 -14.37 -7.29
CA ALA A 29 1.23 -14.29 -6.10
C ALA A 29 0.49 -14.70 -4.82
N PHE A 30 -0.78 -14.31 -4.68
CA PHE A 30 -1.61 -14.68 -3.54
C PHE A 30 -2.01 -16.17 -3.54
N LEU A 31 -2.22 -16.77 -4.71
CA LEU A 31 -2.46 -18.21 -4.83
C LEU A 31 -1.20 -19.03 -4.57
N LEU A 32 -0.02 -18.53 -4.96
CA LEU A 32 1.24 -19.23 -4.72
C LEU A 32 1.74 -19.08 -3.26
N LEU A 33 1.30 -18.05 -2.54
CA LEU A 33 1.80 -17.70 -1.21
C LEU A 33 1.85 -18.88 -0.21
N PRO A 34 0.77 -19.66 0.05
CA PRO A 34 0.84 -20.77 0.99
C PRO A 34 1.63 -21.97 0.46
N ILE A 35 1.66 -22.19 -0.86
CA ILE A 35 2.48 -23.25 -1.48
C ILE A 35 3.96 -22.97 -1.20
N VAL A 36 4.37 -21.72 -1.42
CA VAL A 36 5.72 -21.25 -1.14
C VAL A 36 6.01 -21.36 0.35
N GLN A 37 5.13 -20.87 1.23
CA GLN A 37 5.33 -20.93 2.67
C GLN A 37 5.46 -22.37 3.19
N LYS A 38 4.55 -23.27 2.81
CA LYS A 38 4.58 -24.69 3.21
C LYS A 38 5.88 -25.37 2.75
N SER A 39 6.37 -25.03 1.56
CA SER A 39 7.63 -25.57 1.03
C SER A 39 8.86 -25.13 1.84
N PHE A 40 8.83 -23.93 2.42
CA PHE A 40 9.93 -23.40 3.22
C PHE A 40 9.86 -23.79 4.70
N THR A 41 8.68 -23.84 5.31
CA THR A 41 8.56 -24.04 6.77
C THR A 41 8.32 -25.49 7.18
N ARG A 42 7.84 -26.37 6.28
CA ARG A 42 7.43 -27.76 6.57
C ARG A 42 6.42 -27.90 7.73
N VAL A 43 5.79 -26.80 8.13
CA VAL A 43 4.78 -26.70 9.19
C VAL A 43 3.51 -26.16 8.55
N ASP A 44 2.35 -26.63 9.01
CA ASP A 44 1.07 -26.10 8.55
C ASP A 44 0.99 -24.60 8.83
N VAL A 45 0.63 -23.83 7.80
CA VAL A 45 0.59 -22.37 7.86
C VAL A 45 -0.64 -21.94 8.64
N LYS A 46 -0.43 -21.28 9.79
CA LYS A 46 -1.52 -20.74 10.60
C LYS A 46 -2.26 -19.64 9.83
N MET A 47 -3.58 -19.58 9.98
CA MET A 47 -4.42 -18.56 9.32
C MET A 47 -3.94 -17.13 9.60
N LEU A 48 -3.45 -16.86 10.81
CA LEU A 48 -2.97 -15.53 11.19
C LEU A 48 -1.68 -15.13 10.44
N GLU A 49 -0.76 -16.08 10.26
CA GLU A 49 0.47 -15.87 9.50
C GLU A 49 0.16 -15.66 8.01
N LEU A 50 -0.85 -16.36 7.51
CA LEU A 50 -1.36 -16.16 6.15
C LEU A 50 -1.92 -14.75 5.96
N ILE A 51 -2.75 -14.26 6.89
CA ILE A 51 -3.33 -12.89 6.84
C ILE A 51 -2.22 -11.84 6.89
N GLU A 52 -1.23 -12.01 7.76
CA GLU A 52 -0.12 -11.07 7.86
C GLU A 52 0.74 -11.07 6.59
N SER A 53 1.03 -12.25 6.05
CA SER A 53 1.81 -12.40 4.82
C SER A 53 1.06 -11.86 3.60
N ALA A 54 -0.24 -12.14 3.53
CA ALA A 54 -1.17 -11.58 2.54
C ALA A 54 -1.23 -10.05 2.64
N GLY A 55 -1.28 -9.48 3.85
CA GLY A 55 -1.24 -8.03 4.05
C GLY A 55 0.10 -7.41 3.62
N ARG A 56 1.23 -8.09 3.87
CA ARG A 56 2.57 -7.61 3.47
C ARG A 56 2.71 -7.63 1.95
N LEU A 57 2.36 -8.76 1.34
CA LEU A 57 2.36 -8.93 -0.11
C LEU A 57 1.41 -7.93 -0.78
N GLY A 58 0.20 -7.79 -0.26
CA GLY A 58 -0.80 -6.83 -0.73
C GLY A 58 -0.32 -5.39 -0.65
N SER A 59 0.36 -5.02 0.44
CA SER A 59 0.97 -3.69 0.60
C SER A 59 2.03 -3.40 -0.46
N ILE A 60 2.89 -4.39 -0.76
CA ILE A 60 3.91 -4.27 -1.81
C ILE A 60 3.25 -4.05 -3.18
N PHE A 61 2.31 -4.92 -3.55
CA PHE A 61 1.61 -4.78 -4.83
C PHE A 61 0.84 -3.47 -4.92
N LEU A 62 0.22 -3.02 -3.83
CA LEU A 62 -0.52 -1.77 -3.79
C LEU A 62 0.38 -0.58 -4.11
N VAL A 63 1.56 -0.50 -3.48
CA VAL A 63 2.54 0.56 -3.74
C VAL A 63 2.95 0.56 -5.20
N TYR A 64 3.37 -0.59 -5.73
CA TYR A 64 3.81 -0.70 -7.12
C TYR A 64 2.71 -0.39 -8.12
N GLY A 65 1.50 -0.91 -7.89
CA GLY A 65 0.34 -0.66 -8.74
C GLY A 65 0.06 0.84 -8.86
N LEU A 66 0.07 1.56 -7.74
CA LEU A 66 -0.15 3.01 -7.71
C LEU A 66 1.02 3.81 -8.30
N MET A 67 2.26 3.38 -8.08
CA MET A 67 3.46 3.97 -8.70
C MET A 67 3.52 3.80 -10.21
N VAL A 68 2.78 2.86 -10.78
CA VAL A 68 2.69 2.73 -12.24
C VAL A 68 1.46 3.47 -12.76
N ALA A 69 0.31 3.29 -12.12
CA ALA A 69 -0.96 3.82 -12.58
C ALA A 69 -1.03 5.34 -12.54
N LEU A 70 -0.58 5.97 -11.45
CA LEU A 70 -0.75 7.42 -11.26
C LEU A 70 0.23 8.25 -12.09
N PRO A 71 1.55 7.98 -12.11
CA PRO A 71 2.48 8.69 -12.99
C PRO A 71 2.11 8.64 -14.46
N ARG A 72 1.49 7.55 -14.92
CA ARG A 72 1.09 7.39 -16.32
C ARG A 72 0.12 8.48 -16.76
N GLU A 73 -0.73 8.97 -15.87
CA GLU A 73 -1.69 10.04 -16.18
C GLU A 73 -0.97 11.40 -16.39
N PHE A 74 0.21 11.58 -15.78
CA PHE A 74 1.10 12.71 -16.05
C PHE A 74 1.89 12.48 -17.35
N TYR A 75 2.53 11.33 -17.48
CA TYR A 75 3.38 11.00 -18.64
C TYR A 75 2.62 11.02 -19.97
N ASN A 76 1.37 10.54 -19.98
CA ASN A 76 0.53 10.53 -21.18
C ASN A 76 -0.30 11.82 -21.40
N ASN A 77 -0.01 12.89 -20.64
CA ASN A 77 -0.73 14.16 -20.70
C ASN A 77 -2.26 14.03 -20.50
N VAL A 78 -2.71 13.01 -19.78
CA VAL A 78 -4.15 12.78 -19.54
C VAL A 78 -4.70 13.84 -18.60
N ASN A 79 -3.94 14.22 -17.57
CA ASN A 79 -4.33 15.28 -16.64
C ASN A 79 -4.48 16.63 -17.35
N ARG A 80 -3.57 16.94 -18.30
CA ARG A 80 -3.69 18.13 -19.15
C ARG A 80 -4.97 18.12 -19.97
N LYS A 81 -5.27 17.02 -20.66
CA LYS A 81 -6.50 16.85 -21.44
C LYS A 81 -7.75 17.01 -20.58
N ARG A 82 -7.74 16.50 -19.34
CA ARG A 82 -8.86 16.67 -18.40
C ARG A 82 -9.08 18.12 -18.01
N ILE A 83 -8.02 18.87 -17.72
CA ILE A 83 -8.13 20.30 -17.39
C ILE A 83 -8.72 21.08 -18.57
N LEU A 84 -8.23 20.79 -19.79
CA LEU A 84 -8.78 21.39 -21.02
C LEU A 84 -10.27 21.05 -21.24
N ASN A 85 -10.70 19.86 -20.79
CA ASN A 85 -12.10 19.43 -20.83
C ASN A 85 -12.93 19.94 -19.63
N GLY A 86 -12.42 20.90 -18.85
CA GLY A 86 -13.16 21.57 -17.78
C GLY A 86 -13.03 20.95 -16.39
N TYR A 87 -12.09 20.01 -16.18
CA TYR A 87 -11.83 19.48 -14.83
C TYR A 87 -11.09 20.52 -13.98
N SER A 88 -11.51 20.69 -12.73
CA SER A 88 -10.74 21.48 -11.78
C SER A 88 -9.49 20.72 -11.31
N ARG A 89 -8.49 21.45 -10.80
CA ARG A 89 -7.29 20.85 -10.19
C ARG A 89 -7.64 20.01 -8.95
N GLN A 90 -8.70 20.38 -8.22
CA GLN A 90 -9.22 19.61 -7.08
C GLN A 90 -9.88 18.29 -7.55
N ASP A 91 -10.61 18.32 -8.66
CA ASP A 91 -11.21 17.12 -9.28
C ASP A 91 -10.13 16.07 -9.64
N LEU A 92 -8.93 16.52 -10.05
CA LEU A 92 -7.79 15.61 -10.31
C LEU A 92 -7.26 14.95 -9.04
N PHE A 93 -7.18 15.69 -7.93
CA PHE A 93 -6.80 15.13 -6.63
C PHE A 93 -7.85 14.15 -6.10
N ILE A 94 -9.14 14.45 -6.24
CA ILE A 94 -10.23 13.53 -5.88
C ILE A 94 -10.15 12.24 -6.72
N SER A 95 -9.91 12.37 -8.03
CA SER A 95 -9.69 11.23 -8.95
C SER A 95 -8.50 10.35 -8.51
N GLN A 96 -7.40 10.93 -8.02
CA GLN A 96 -6.30 10.19 -7.40
C GLN A 96 -6.77 9.41 -6.17
N MET A 97 -7.49 10.06 -5.24
CA MET A 97 -7.99 9.39 -4.03
C MET A 97 -8.92 8.23 -4.37
N VAL A 98 -9.80 8.40 -5.35
CA VAL A 98 -10.67 7.34 -5.86
C VAL A 98 -9.85 6.18 -6.42
N THR A 99 -8.78 6.46 -7.16
CA THR A 99 -7.86 5.43 -7.68
C THR A 99 -7.22 4.63 -6.54
N VAL A 100 -6.73 5.32 -5.49
CA VAL A 100 -6.16 4.67 -4.30
C VAL A 100 -7.19 3.76 -3.63
N SER A 101 -8.42 4.24 -3.43
CA SER A 101 -9.50 3.45 -2.84
C SER A 101 -9.86 2.22 -3.68
N LEU A 102 -9.85 2.32 -5.01
CA LEU A 102 -10.12 1.19 -5.91
C LEU A 102 -9.02 0.13 -5.82
N TYR A 103 -7.76 0.52 -5.78
CA TYR A 103 -6.64 -0.41 -5.65
C TYR A 103 -6.62 -1.10 -4.27
N ILE A 104 -6.91 -0.36 -3.20
CA ILE A 104 -7.08 -0.94 -1.85
C ILE A 104 -8.24 -1.93 -1.87
N GLY A 105 -9.41 -1.52 -2.36
CA GLY A 105 -10.60 -2.37 -2.44
C GLY A 105 -10.36 -3.65 -3.24
N PHE A 106 -9.59 -3.56 -4.34
CA PHE A 106 -9.18 -4.72 -5.12
C PHE A 106 -8.32 -5.69 -4.30
N ILE A 107 -7.28 -5.21 -3.61
CA ILE A 107 -6.43 -6.06 -2.75
C ILE A 107 -7.25 -6.71 -1.63
N ILE A 108 -8.14 -5.97 -0.99
CA ILE A 108 -9.03 -6.51 0.05
C ILE A 108 -9.92 -7.61 -0.52
N LEU A 109 -10.52 -7.38 -1.68
CA LEU A 109 -11.35 -8.39 -2.35
C LEU A 109 -10.55 -9.65 -2.68
N ILE A 110 -9.32 -9.51 -3.17
CA ILE A 110 -8.44 -10.65 -3.44
C ILE A 110 -8.14 -11.42 -2.15
N ILE A 111 -7.79 -10.74 -1.06
CA ILE A 111 -7.55 -11.40 0.25
C ILE A 111 -8.79 -12.19 0.69
N LEU A 112 -9.97 -11.60 0.57
CA LEU A 112 -11.24 -12.25 0.94
C LEU A 112 -11.59 -13.46 0.07
N VAL A 113 -11.16 -13.50 -1.19
CA VAL A 113 -11.38 -14.64 -2.10
C VAL A 113 -10.31 -15.71 -1.91
N VAL A 114 -9.07 -15.32 -1.70
CA VAL A 114 -7.91 -16.22 -1.61
C VAL A 114 -7.95 -17.08 -0.34
N ILE A 115 -8.41 -16.52 0.79
CA ILE A 115 -8.53 -17.26 2.06
C ILE A 115 -9.47 -18.49 1.91
N PRO A 116 -10.72 -18.35 1.41
CA PRO A 116 -11.59 -19.50 1.13
C PRO A 116 -11.03 -20.48 0.10
N VAL A 117 -10.35 -20.00 -0.94
CA VAL A 117 -9.72 -20.88 -1.95
C VAL A 117 -8.70 -21.78 -1.28
N HIS A 118 -7.81 -21.23 -0.47
CA HIS A 118 -6.79 -22.00 0.25
C HIS A 118 -7.37 -22.99 1.24
N TRP A 119 -8.47 -22.63 1.89
CA TRP A 119 -9.24 -23.56 2.70
C TRP A 119 -9.79 -24.75 1.88
N LEU A 120 -10.46 -24.49 0.75
CA LEU A 120 -11.03 -25.53 -0.11
C LEU A 120 -9.98 -26.52 -0.67
N PHE A 121 -8.77 -26.03 -0.95
CA PHE A 121 -7.66 -26.86 -1.45
C PHE A 121 -6.85 -27.55 -0.33
N GLY A 122 -7.35 -27.56 0.91
CA GLY A 122 -6.76 -28.32 2.01
C GLY A 122 -5.42 -27.77 2.50
N SER A 123 -5.12 -26.51 2.19
CA SER A 123 -3.90 -25.83 2.67
C SER A 123 -4.07 -25.17 4.04
N LEU A 124 -5.31 -25.11 4.56
CA LEU A 124 -5.68 -24.58 5.87
C LEU A 124 -6.61 -25.55 6.60
N SER A 125 -6.41 -25.77 7.91
CA SER A 125 -7.29 -26.61 8.73
C SER A 125 -8.49 -25.81 9.29
N PHE A 126 -9.68 -26.42 9.36
CA PHE A 126 -10.92 -25.73 9.77
C PHE A 126 -10.93 -25.32 11.25
N GLY A 127 -10.21 -26.03 12.12
CA GLY A 127 -10.07 -25.68 13.54
C GLY A 127 -9.36 -24.33 13.75
N GLU A 128 -8.39 -24.01 12.90
CA GLU A 128 -7.66 -22.73 12.92
C GLU A 128 -8.44 -21.57 12.30
N TYR A 129 -9.49 -21.85 11.53
CA TYR A 129 -10.39 -20.82 10.98
C TYR A 129 -11.31 -20.23 12.05
N ALA A 130 -11.71 -21.06 13.03
CA ALA A 130 -12.61 -20.68 14.12
C ALA A 130 -11.86 -20.12 15.34
N GLU A 131 -10.62 -20.55 15.58
CA GLU A 131 -9.79 -20.05 16.68
C GLU A 131 -9.15 -18.70 16.35
N GLY A 132 -9.93 -17.64 16.56
CA GLY A 132 -9.40 -16.34 16.95
C GLY A 132 -8.57 -15.63 15.88
N VAL A 133 -9.19 -15.27 14.75
CA VAL A 133 -8.70 -14.13 13.97
C VAL A 133 -8.74 -12.92 14.90
N ALA A 134 -7.57 -12.53 15.40
CA ALA A 134 -7.39 -11.34 16.19
C ALA A 134 -7.86 -10.12 15.38
N PHE A 135 -9.07 -9.65 15.66
CA PHE A 135 -9.71 -8.53 14.95
C PHE A 135 -8.78 -7.31 14.82
N TYR A 136 -7.95 -7.07 15.84
CA TYR A 136 -6.94 -6.00 15.83
C TYR A 136 -5.84 -6.18 14.78
N LYS A 137 -5.40 -7.41 14.47
CA LYS A 137 -4.39 -7.70 13.43
C LYS A 137 -4.97 -7.53 12.02
N VAL A 138 -6.24 -7.86 11.85
CA VAL A 138 -6.97 -7.62 10.60
C VAL A 138 -7.09 -6.12 10.36
N ILE A 139 -7.51 -5.34 11.37
CA ILE A 139 -7.55 -3.88 11.28
C ILE A 139 -6.16 -3.29 11.00
N GLY A 140 -5.13 -3.75 11.72
CA GLY A 140 -3.75 -3.30 11.49
C GLY A 140 -3.29 -3.52 10.05
N SER A 141 -3.60 -4.68 9.48
CA SER A 141 -3.30 -4.99 8.08
C SER A 141 -4.05 -4.09 7.10
N PHE A 142 -5.34 -3.78 7.36
CA PHE A 142 -6.09 -2.83 6.52
C PHE A 142 -5.55 -1.40 6.63
N LEU A 143 -5.20 -0.95 7.83
CA LEU A 143 -4.59 0.37 8.03
C LEU A 143 -3.23 0.47 7.35
N ALA A 144 -2.43 -0.60 7.37
CA ALA A 144 -1.17 -0.64 6.64
C ALA A 144 -1.38 -0.51 5.13
N LEU A 145 -2.38 -1.20 4.55
CA LEU A 145 -2.76 -1.01 3.14
C LEU A 145 -3.10 0.46 2.85
N VAL A 146 -3.83 1.14 3.73
CA VAL A 146 -4.12 2.58 3.54
C VAL A 146 -2.83 3.40 3.55
N CYS A 147 -1.92 3.16 4.50
CA CYS A 147 -0.64 3.88 4.60
C CYS A 147 0.22 3.69 3.34
N TYR A 148 0.37 2.45 2.90
CA TYR A 148 1.11 2.09 1.69
C TYR A 148 0.43 2.63 0.42
N GLY A 149 -0.89 2.65 0.37
CA GLY A 149 -1.66 3.25 -0.73
C GLY A 149 -1.41 4.76 -0.83
N ILE A 150 -1.43 5.47 0.30
CA ILE A 150 -1.12 6.89 0.38
C ILE A 150 0.31 7.15 -0.12
N LEU A 151 1.29 6.38 0.37
CA LEU A 151 2.69 6.48 -0.06
C LEU A 151 2.86 6.23 -1.57
N GLY A 152 2.29 5.14 -2.08
CA GLY A 152 2.36 4.81 -3.51
C GLY A 152 1.77 5.93 -4.37
N SER A 153 0.67 6.52 -3.91
CA SER A 153 0.05 7.65 -4.61
C SER A 153 0.89 8.92 -4.56
N PHE A 154 1.49 9.22 -3.41
CA PHE A 154 2.37 10.36 -3.21
C PHE A 154 3.60 10.28 -4.10
N LEU A 155 4.30 9.14 -4.10
CA LEU A 155 5.47 8.92 -4.94
C LEU A 155 5.12 8.95 -6.42
N GLY A 156 3.96 8.40 -6.79
CA GLY A 156 3.45 8.48 -8.15
C GLY A 156 3.20 9.93 -8.59
N VAL A 157 2.49 10.70 -7.78
CA VAL A 157 2.17 12.09 -8.09
C VAL A 157 3.42 12.94 -8.14
N ILE A 158 4.28 12.91 -7.13
CA ILE A 158 5.45 13.80 -7.04
C ILE A 158 6.45 13.58 -8.17
N THR A 159 6.68 12.33 -8.57
CA THR A 159 7.66 12.05 -9.62
C THR A 159 7.09 12.25 -11.02
N GLY A 160 5.80 11.95 -11.23
CA GLY A 160 5.18 11.97 -12.56
C GLY A 160 5.77 10.96 -13.56
N LYS A 161 6.70 10.11 -13.13
CA LYS A 161 7.37 9.07 -13.93
C LYS A 161 7.55 7.79 -13.10
N PRO A 162 7.09 6.61 -13.58
CA PRO A 162 7.12 5.38 -12.79
C PRO A 162 8.51 4.97 -12.29
N HIS A 163 9.54 5.06 -13.14
CA HIS A 163 10.90 4.64 -12.77
C HIS A 163 11.49 5.47 -11.63
N TRP A 164 11.24 6.78 -11.60
CA TRP A 164 11.68 7.64 -10.50
C TRP A 164 10.94 7.32 -9.21
N ALA A 165 9.63 7.03 -9.27
CA ALA A 165 8.86 6.63 -8.09
C ALA A 165 9.44 5.34 -7.46
N ILE A 166 9.75 4.36 -8.30
CA ILE A 166 10.35 3.09 -7.88
C ILE A 166 11.75 3.30 -7.30
N LEU A 167 12.62 4.06 -7.97
CA LEU A 167 13.97 4.33 -7.46
C LEU A 167 13.96 5.05 -6.11
N ILE A 168 13.09 6.05 -5.94
CA ILE A 168 12.94 6.75 -4.67
C ILE A 168 12.41 5.81 -3.58
N TYR A 169 11.44 4.95 -3.90
CA TYR A 169 10.93 3.96 -2.93
C TYR A 169 12.02 3.02 -2.43
N TRP A 170 12.84 2.46 -3.33
CA TRP A 170 13.95 1.60 -2.96
C TRP A 170 15.04 2.35 -2.19
N GLY A 171 15.40 3.55 -2.64
CA GLY A 171 16.36 4.40 -1.95
C GLY A 171 15.90 4.73 -0.53
N TRP A 172 14.61 5.05 -0.35
CA TRP A 172 14.00 5.26 0.96
C TRP A 172 14.09 4.01 1.84
N GLY A 173 13.77 2.84 1.28
CA GLY A 173 13.90 1.56 1.99
C GLY A 173 15.32 1.29 2.52
N LEU A 174 16.35 1.64 1.74
CA LEU A 174 17.75 1.54 2.17
C LEU A 174 18.11 2.55 3.28
N VAL A 175 17.59 3.76 3.20
CA VAL A 175 17.78 4.78 4.25
C VAL A 175 17.16 4.33 5.56
N GLU A 176 15.94 3.78 5.54
CA GLU A 176 15.32 3.24 6.76
C GLU A 176 16.03 2.00 7.29
N LEU A 177 16.57 1.15 6.43
CA LEU A 177 17.40 0.03 6.87
C LEU A 177 18.63 0.52 7.63
N ALA A 178 19.33 1.55 7.11
CA ALA A 178 20.44 2.18 7.81
C ALA A 178 20.00 2.81 9.15
N GLY A 179 18.86 3.49 9.17
CA GLY A 179 18.26 4.05 10.40
C GLY A 179 18.03 2.99 11.49
N ARG A 180 17.52 1.80 11.10
CA ARG A 180 17.36 0.68 12.04
C ARG A 180 18.69 0.19 12.61
N PHE A 181 19.74 0.10 11.78
CA PHE A 181 21.08 -0.25 12.28
C PHE A 181 21.61 0.77 13.28
N MET A 182 21.37 2.07 13.03
CA MET A 182 21.77 3.13 13.95
C MET A 182 20.99 3.08 15.28
N ASP A 183 19.69 2.78 15.25
CA ASP A 183 18.90 2.58 16.47
C ASP A 183 19.39 1.36 17.26
N MET A 184 19.65 0.22 16.62
CA MET A 184 20.22 -0.95 17.30
C MET A 184 21.58 -0.64 17.95
N TYR A 185 22.43 0.12 17.26
CA TYR A 185 23.69 0.59 17.82
C TYR A 185 23.48 1.52 19.02
N ASN A 186 22.55 2.49 18.94
CA ASN A 186 22.22 3.37 20.05
C ASN A 186 21.73 2.61 21.28
N MET A 187 20.87 1.61 21.10
CA MET A 187 20.41 0.75 22.20
C MET A 187 21.56 0.00 22.86
N SER A 188 22.51 -0.53 22.07
CA SER A 188 23.70 -1.20 22.61
C SER A 188 24.57 -0.29 23.47
N GLN A 189 24.48 1.03 23.25
CA GLN A 189 25.17 2.08 24.00
C GLN A 189 24.31 2.69 25.12
N GLY A 190 23.13 2.13 25.42
CA GLY A 190 22.20 2.65 26.42
C GLY A 190 21.54 3.98 26.05
N ARG A 191 21.54 4.35 24.77
CA ARG A 191 20.94 5.59 24.25
C ARG A 191 19.53 5.32 23.72
N ALA A 192 18.71 6.38 23.67
CA ALA A 192 17.36 6.31 23.15
C ALA A 192 17.31 6.03 21.63
N GLU A 193 16.26 5.33 21.20
CA GLU A 193 15.92 5.10 19.79
C GLU A 193 15.25 6.35 19.21
N ILE A 194 16.02 7.16 18.49
CA ILE A 194 15.52 8.42 17.92
C ILE A 194 15.14 8.22 16.45
N TYR A 195 15.80 7.32 15.72
CA TYR A 195 15.56 7.16 14.29
C TYR A 195 14.21 6.54 13.98
N LYS A 196 13.61 5.76 14.91
CA LYS A 196 12.28 5.17 14.74
C LYS A 196 11.18 6.17 14.37
N TYR A 197 11.30 7.43 14.80
CA TYR A 197 10.36 8.50 14.47
C TYR A 197 10.50 9.07 13.05
N PHE A 198 11.58 8.73 12.34
CA PHE A 198 11.87 9.21 10.98
C PHE A 198 11.77 8.10 9.92
N MET A 199 11.24 6.93 10.30
CA MET A 199 11.17 5.73 9.46
C MET A 199 9.71 5.36 9.16
N PRO A 200 9.01 6.06 8.25
CA PRO A 200 7.59 5.79 7.97
C PRO A 200 7.33 4.38 7.44
N LEU A 201 8.19 3.77 6.61
CA LEU A 201 7.98 2.38 6.15
C LEU A 201 8.05 1.40 7.33
N ASN A 202 8.95 1.62 8.27
CA ASN A 202 8.99 0.89 9.53
C ASN A 202 7.70 1.08 10.32
N MET A 203 7.22 2.32 10.48
CA MET A 203 5.94 2.58 11.15
C MET A 203 4.78 1.85 10.45
N PHE A 204 4.71 1.85 9.12
CA PHE A 204 3.65 1.15 8.38
C PHE A 204 3.68 -0.37 8.65
N SER A 205 4.88 -0.95 8.70
CA SER A 205 5.05 -2.37 9.07
C SER A 205 4.65 -2.65 10.53
N GLN A 206 4.87 -1.70 11.44
CA GLN A 206 4.45 -1.81 12.83
C GLN A 206 2.93 -1.61 13.01
N VAL A 207 2.28 -0.76 12.20
CA VAL A 207 0.81 -0.67 12.12
C VAL A 207 0.24 -2.04 11.74
N GLN A 208 0.85 -2.70 10.74
CA GLN A 208 0.44 -4.03 10.31
C GLN A 208 0.55 -5.07 11.44
N ALA A 209 1.63 -5.03 12.21
CA ALA A 209 1.83 -5.92 13.36
C ALA A 209 1.00 -5.52 14.60
N TYR A 210 0.26 -4.41 14.54
CA TYR A 210 -0.44 -3.79 15.68
C TYR A 210 0.51 -3.50 16.87
N GLN A 211 1.75 -3.14 16.55
CA GLN A 211 2.80 -2.83 17.53
C GLN A 211 2.98 -1.33 17.76
N LEU A 212 2.17 -0.48 17.13
CA LEU A 212 2.17 0.97 17.35
C LEU A 212 1.47 1.32 18.67
N GLN A 213 2.16 1.09 19.79
CA GLN A 213 1.65 1.39 21.14
C GLN A 213 2.11 2.76 21.64
N GLU A 214 3.21 3.27 21.10
CA GLU A 214 3.75 4.58 21.47
C GLU A 214 2.97 5.71 20.79
N VAL A 215 2.36 6.59 21.59
CA VAL A 215 1.61 7.77 21.10
C VAL A 215 2.47 8.65 20.19
N GLY A 216 3.77 8.76 20.47
CA GLY A 216 4.71 9.51 19.64
C GLY A 216 4.87 8.94 18.22
N LEU A 217 4.87 7.61 18.07
CA LEU A 217 4.94 6.96 16.75
C LEU A 217 3.64 7.16 15.98
N LEU A 218 2.49 7.12 16.65
CA LEU A 218 1.20 7.42 16.03
C LEU A 218 1.13 8.86 15.53
N ALA A 219 1.59 9.81 16.33
CA ALA A 219 1.64 11.22 15.94
C ALA A 219 2.56 11.43 14.73
N ALA A 220 3.76 10.84 14.73
CA ALA A 220 4.68 10.89 13.60
C ALA A 220 4.07 10.28 12.33
N LEU A 221 3.41 9.13 12.45
CA LEU A 221 2.69 8.49 11.34
C LEU A 221 1.64 9.42 10.72
N VAL A 222 0.76 10.00 11.55
CA VAL A 222 -0.29 10.91 11.08
C VAL A 222 0.31 12.13 10.40
N LEU A 223 1.41 12.68 10.94
CA LEU A 223 2.13 13.78 10.32
C LEU A 223 2.71 13.41 8.95
N PHE A 224 3.31 12.22 8.80
CA PHE A 224 3.78 11.74 7.50
C PHE A 224 2.64 11.59 6.49
N LEU A 225 1.53 10.98 6.88
CA LEU A 225 0.37 10.80 6.00
C LEU A 225 -0.22 12.15 5.58
N ALA A 226 -0.35 13.09 6.52
CA ALA A 226 -0.82 14.45 6.23
C ALA A 226 0.14 15.19 5.29
N LEU A 227 1.45 15.07 5.50
CA LEU A 227 2.48 15.67 4.66
C LEU A 227 2.47 15.07 3.25
N PHE A 228 2.37 13.76 3.11
CA PHE A 228 2.27 13.08 1.81
C PHE A 228 1.03 13.53 1.02
N GLN A 229 -0.12 13.61 1.68
CA GLN A 229 -1.33 14.09 1.02
C GLN A 229 -1.30 15.59 0.70
N GLY A 230 -0.80 16.41 1.64
CA GLY A 230 -0.66 17.86 1.46
C GLY A 230 0.27 18.21 0.29
N LEU A 231 1.42 17.56 0.19
CA LEU A 231 2.35 17.76 -0.93
C LEU A 231 1.77 17.26 -2.26
N SER A 232 1.02 16.15 -2.26
CA SER A 232 0.32 15.66 -3.45
C SER A 232 -0.71 16.68 -3.94
N LEU A 233 -1.56 17.19 -3.05
CA LEU A 233 -2.54 18.23 -3.35
C LEU A 233 -1.87 19.49 -3.87
N PHE A 234 -0.81 19.95 -3.21
CA PHE A 234 -0.05 21.12 -3.63
C PHE A 234 0.50 20.98 -5.05
N LYS A 235 1.00 19.80 -5.42
CA LYS A 235 1.44 19.53 -6.79
C LYS A 235 0.31 19.70 -7.80
N PHE A 236 -0.89 19.17 -7.54
CA PHE A 236 -2.04 19.38 -8.44
C PHE A 236 -2.46 20.84 -8.52
N LEU A 237 -2.39 21.59 -7.42
CA LEU A 237 -2.75 22.99 -7.37
C LEU A 237 -1.78 23.90 -8.11
N LYS A 238 -0.47 23.57 -8.15
CA LYS A 238 0.57 24.40 -8.77
C LYS A 238 1.10 23.92 -10.11
N ALA A 239 0.85 22.67 -10.50
CA ALA A 239 1.41 22.16 -11.74
C ALA A 239 0.82 22.86 -12.97
N ASP A 240 1.71 23.39 -13.81
CA ASP A 240 1.40 23.77 -15.17
C ASP A 240 1.40 22.50 -16.02
N PHE A 241 0.20 22.08 -16.43
CA PHE A 241 -0.04 20.84 -17.17
C PHE A 241 -0.02 21.05 -18.68
#